data_AF-A0A9E5LCZ1-F1
#
_entry.id   AF-A0A9E5LCZ1-F1
#
_cell.length_a   1.000
_cell.length_b   1.000
_cell.length_c   1.000
_cell.angle_alpha   90.00
_cell.angle_beta   90.00
_cell.angle_gamma   90.00
#
_symmetry.space_group_name_H-M   'P 1'
#
loop_
_entity.id
_entity.type
_entity.pdbx_description
1 polymer ?
#
loop_
_entity_poly.entity_id
_entity_poly.type
_entity_poly.pdbx_seq_one_letter_code
_entity_poly.pdbx_strand_id
1 'polypeptide(L)'
;MTSFNISIQNMTCAGCAGRAERALTALGDTQAVVSLATHSARVDTSISPKEFQQALQAAGYPAKIDKVMLQIADIQAGAQADALEREIIDHPSVTAASLNRVAQSIWVEFIAGTATPDEFLEIIERAGFVGQVEQQGEIQPIRNIDFRRAILAALLTLPVFVVEMGGHIYPPIHAFVHSRIGMDQWALMSFLLISAIMVWPGRAFYTIGLGALFKGAPEMNSLVALGTLAAWGYSTCVVFAPDLLPSDQHFLYFECQGTGRCRD
;
A
#
# COMPACT_ATOMS: atom_id res chain seq x y z
N MET A 1 -8.79 36.30 18.37
CA MET A 1 -8.24 35.07 18.96
C MET A 1 -8.93 33.89 18.30
N THR A 2 -8.16 33.02 17.69
CA THR A 2 -8.65 31.77 17.07
C THR A 2 -8.33 30.64 18.04
N SER A 3 -9.27 29.70 18.16
CA SER A 3 -9.13 28.54 19.05
C SER A 3 -8.72 27.32 18.25
N PHE A 4 -7.60 26.70 18.63
CA PHE A 4 -7.10 25.47 18.02
C PHE A 4 -7.09 24.33 19.04
N ASN A 5 -7.45 23.12 18.61
CA ASN A 5 -7.30 21.91 19.43
C ASN A 5 -6.22 21.04 18.79
N ILE A 6 -5.00 21.13 19.30
CA ILE A 6 -3.85 20.42 18.74
C ILE A 6 -3.53 19.15 19.52
N SER A 7 -3.00 18.14 18.84
CA SER A 7 -2.42 16.97 19.49
C SER A 7 -0.92 17.18 19.71
N ILE A 8 -0.39 16.85 20.89
CA ILE A 8 1.02 17.08 21.24
C ILE A 8 1.73 15.74 21.49
N GLN A 9 2.94 15.60 20.95
CA GLN A 9 3.76 14.40 21.08
C GLN A 9 4.76 14.52 22.24
N ASN A 10 5.34 13.38 22.65
CA ASN A 10 6.40 13.28 23.65
C ASN A 10 6.04 13.76 25.07
N MET A 11 4.74 13.92 25.37
CA MET A 11 4.28 14.16 26.74
C MET A 11 4.10 12.84 27.48
N THR A 12 4.92 12.59 28.50
CA THR A 12 4.87 11.34 29.31
C THR A 12 4.55 11.59 30.78
N CYS A 13 4.45 12.85 31.20
CA CYS A 13 4.34 13.22 32.62
C CYS A 13 3.62 14.55 32.83
N ALA A 14 3.08 14.80 34.04
CA ALA A 14 2.41 16.05 34.37
C ALA A 14 3.35 17.28 34.26
N GLY A 15 4.62 17.13 34.67
CA GLY A 15 5.63 18.17 34.50
C GLY A 15 6.00 18.43 33.03
N CYS A 16 5.76 17.47 32.14
CA CYS A 16 6.00 17.56 30.72
C CYS A 16 4.90 18.43 30.08
N ALA A 17 3.64 18.16 30.42
CA ALA A 17 2.49 18.98 30.04
C ALA A 17 2.64 20.44 30.51
N GLY A 18 3.05 20.66 31.76
CA GLY A 18 3.28 22.02 32.27
C GLY A 18 4.50 22.74 31.65
N ARG A 19 5.44 22.02 31.01
CA ARG A 19 6.50 22.67 30.20
C ARG A 19 5.96 23.06 28.82
N ALA A 20 5.17 22.20 28.19
CA ALA A 20 4.51 22.50 26.91
C ALA A 20 3.56 23.70 27.03
N GLU A 21 2.74 23.75 28.10
CA GLU A 21 1.82 24.86 28.37
C GLU A 21 2.58 26.18 28.54
N ARG A 22 3.65 26.19 29.34
CA ARG A 22 4.51 27.38 29.51
C ARG A 22 5.13 27.86 28.20
N ALA A 23 5.58 26.94 27.36
CA ALA A 23 6.14 27.28 26.05
C ALA A 23 5.11 27.98 25.15
N LEU A 24 3.84 27.55 25.19
CA LEU A 24 2.76 28.17 24.43
C LEU A 24 2.37 29.54 25.01
N THR A 25 2.19 29.64 26.33
CA THR A 25 1.82 30.91 26.98
C THR A 25 2.91 31.98 26.89
N ALA A 26 4.17 31.58 26.66
CA ALA A 26 5.28 32.51 26.50
C ALA A 26 5.22 33.30 25.17
N LEU A 27 4.39 32.88 24.21
CA LEU A 27 4.32 33.50 22.88
C LEU A 27 3.57 34.84 22.85
N GLY A 28 3.17 35.40 24.00
CA GLY A 28 2.46 36.68 24.07
C GLY A 28 1.00 36.47 24.41
N ASP A 29 0.08 36.93 23.54
CA ASP A 29 -1.38 36.87 23.77
C ASP A 29 -1.95 35.46 23.46
N THR A 30 -1.34 34.43 24.04
CA THR A 30 -1.70 33.02 23.86
C THR A 30 -2.15 32.43 25.18
N GLN A 31 -3.40 31.96 25.23
CA GLN A 31 -3.89 31.13 26.33
C GLN A 31 -3.83 29.68 25.87
N ALA A 32 -3.13 28.84 26.62
CA ALA A 32 -3.03 27.42 26.32
C ALA A 32 -3.41 26.60 27.55
N VAL A 33 -4.19 25.54 27.32
CA VAL A 33 -4.54 24.55 28.34
C VAL A 33 -4.15 23.19 27.80
N VAL A 34 -3.23 22.51 28.48
CA VAL A 34 -2.69 21.21 28.05
C VAL A 34 -3.28 20.08 28.88
N SER A 35 -3.78 19.05 28.20
CA SER A 35 -4.31 17.83 28.81
C SER A 35 -3.37 16.66 28.55
N LEU A 36 -2.76 16.14 29.61
CA LEU A 36 -1.94 14.93 29.54
C LEU A 36 -2.80 13.69 29.22
N ALA A 37 -4.03 13.62 29.75
CA ALA A 37 -4.89 12.44 29.58
C ALA A 37 -5.29 12.20 28.12
N THR A 38 -5.44 13.28 27.34
CA THR A 38 -5.84 13.23 25.93
C THR A 38 -4.70 13.53 24.97
N HIS A 39 -3.49 13.78 25.48
CA HIS A 39 -2.33 14.21 24.69
C HIS A 39 -2.65 15.40 23.77
N SER A 40 -3.45 16.35 24.24
CA SER A 40 -3.94 17.47 23.44
C SER A 40 -3.81 18.80 24.17
N ALA A 41 -3.83 19.89 23.43
CA ALA A 41 -3.86 21.25 23.97
C ALA A 41 -4.92 22.08 23.25
N ARG A 42 -5.68 22.85 24.03
CA ARG A 42 -6.50 23.94 23.51
C ARG A 42 -5.65 25.20 23.54
N VAL A 43 -5.50 25.85 22.40
CA VAL A 43 -4.67 27.04 22.22
C VAL A 43 -5.53 28.15 21.63
N ASP A 44 -5.74 29.20 22.41
CA ASP A 44 -6.42 30.42 22.00
C ASP A 44 -5.36 31.49 21.74
N THR A 45 -5.12 31.83 20.47
CA THR A 45 -4.03 32.73 20.07
C THR A 45 -4.39 33.62 18.89
N SER A 46 -3.64 34.70 18.71
CA SER A 46 -3.62 35.54 17.50
C SER A 46 -2.44 35.23 16.57
N ILE A 47 -1.56 34.31 17.00
CA ILE A 47 -0.29 33.98 16.34
C ILE A 47 -0.48 32.84 15.33
N SER A 48 0.37 32.79 14.32
CA SER A 48 0.32 31.75 13.29
C SER A 48 0.60 30.35 13.88
N PRO A 49 -0.06 29.29 13.38
CA PRO A 49 0.21 27.93 13.83
C PRO A 49 1.66 27.47 13.66
N LYS A 50 2.33 27.93 12.60
CA LYS A 50 3.78 27.70 12.37
C LYS A 50 4.63 28.19 13.54
N GLU A 51 4.36 29.39 14.05
CA GLU A 51 5.15 30.00 15.13
C GLU A 51 5.01 29.24 16.46
N PHE A 52 3.79 28.87 16.86
CA PHE A 52 3.64 28.10 18.10
C PHE A 52 4.16 26.66 17.96
N GLN A 53 4.10 26.07 16.76
CA GLN A 53 4.69 24.75 16.51
C GLN A 53 6.21 24.79 16.68
N GLN A 54 6.87 25.85 16.21
CA GLN A 54 8.31 26.04 16.43
C GLN A 54 8.65 26.16 17.92
N ALA A 55 7.84 26.89 18.70
CA ALA A 55 8.02 27.01 20.13
C ALA A 55 7.85 25.67 20.87
N LEU A 56 6.82 24.90 20.50
CA LEU A 56 6.58 23.56 21.01
C LEU A 56 7.72 22.60 20.66
N GLN A 57 8.23 22.67 19.43
CA GLN A 57 9.37 21.87 18.98
C GLN A 57 10.65 22.23 19.73
N ALA A 58 10.92 23.52 19.96
CA ALA A 58 12.05 24.00 20.76
C ALA A 58 11.95 23.54 22.23
N ALA A 59 10.73 23.40 22.76
CA ALA A 59 10.48 22.86 24.09
C ALA A 59 10.55 21.32 24.18
N GLY A 60 10.70 20.61 23.05
CA GLY A 60 10.77 19.15 22.96
C GLY A 60 9.42 18.44 22.89
N TYR A 61 8.32 19.17 22.68
CA TYR A 61 6.95 18.65 22.63
C TYR A 61 6.25 19.06 21.32
N PRO A 62 6.73 18.60 20.16
CA PRO A 62 6.15 19.01 18.89
C PRO A 62 4.67 18.63 18.82
N ALA A 63 3.85 19.50 18.22
CA ALA A 63 2.50 19.10 17.83
C ALA A 63 2.58 18.01 16.76
N LYS A 64 1.62 17.10 16.80
CA LYS A 64 1.46 16.01 15.83
C LYS A 64 1.22 16.63 14.45
N ILE A 65 1.97 16.14 13.47
CA ILE A 65 1.79 16.48 12.06
C ILE A 65 0.98 15.37 11.42
N ASP A 66 -0.15 15.72 10.80
CA ASP A 66 -0.92 14.82 9.95
C ASP A 66 -0.54 15.05 8.49
N LYS A 67 -0.65 13.98 7.70
CA LYS A 67 -0.34 13.98 6.28
C LYS A 67 -1.57 13.56 5.50
N VAL A 68 -2.00 14.39 4.56
CA VAL A 68 -3.07 14.09 3.62
C VAL A 68 -2.53 14.09 2.19
N MET A 69 -3.07 13.21 1.36
CA MET A 69 -2.82 13.20 -0.07
C MET A 69 -4.12 13.56 -0.78
N LEU A 70 -4.04 14.53 -1.68
CA LEU A 70 -5.18 15.06 -2.43
C LEU A 70 -4.89 14.80 -3.90
N GLN A 71 -5.81 14.13 -4.59
CA GLN A 71 -5.80 13.98 -6.04
C GLN A 71 -6.42 15.23 -6.66
N ILE A 72 -5.79 15.76 -7.72
CA ILE A 72 -6.19 16.98 -8.42
C ILE A 72 -6.38 16.64 -9.89
N ALA A 73 -7.61 16.67 -10.37
CA ALA A 73 -7.92 16.35 -11.76
C ALA A 73 -7.35 17.39 -12.73
N ASP A 74 -6.78 16.89 -13.83
CA ASP A 74 -6.28 17.67 -14.96
C ASP A 74 -5.27 18.77 -14.60
N ILE A 75 -4.46 18.55 -13.56
CA ILE A 75 -3.39 19.49 -13.22
C ILE A 75 -2.24 19.39 -14.22
N GLN A 76 -2.01 20.48 -14.96
CA GLN A 76 -0.94 20.60 -15.94
C GLN A 76 0.17 21.50 -15.43
N ALA A 77 1.39 21.33 -15.97
CA ALA A 77 2.49 22.23 -15.64
C ALA A 77 2.21 23.64 -16.18
N GLY A 78 2.19 24.63 -15.28
CA GLY A 78 1.96 26.02 -15.65
C GLY A 78 1.73 26.93 -14.44
N ALA A 79 1.50 28.21 -14.72
CA ALA A 79 1.39 29.24 -13.69
C ALA A 79 0.26 28.98 -12.67
N GLN A 80 -0.84 28.35 -13.09
CA GLN A 80 -1.95 28.00 -12.19
C GLN A 80 -1.56 26.92 -11.18
N ALA A 81 -0.84 25.87 -11.62
CA ALA A 81 -0.36 24.83 -10.73
C ALA A 81 0.69 25.34 -9.73
N ASP A 82 1.61 26.21 -10.20
CA ASP A 82 2.60 26.81 -9.30
C ASP A 82 1.95 27.80 -8.31
N ALA A 83 0.88 28.49 -8.71
CA ALA A 83 0.12 29.36 -7.80
C ALA A 83 -0.59 28.56 -6.71
N LEU A 84 -1.26 27.46 -7.08
CA LEU A 84 -1.90 26.54 -6.13
C LEU A 84 -0.90 25.95 -5.13
N GLU A 85 0.25 25.45 -5.60
CA GLU A 85 1.29 24.89 -4.73
C GLU A 85 1.78 25.93 -3.71
N ARG A 86 2.03 27.18 -4.14
CA ARG A 86 2.43 28.26 -3.24
C ARG A 86 1.34 28.62 -2.24
N GLU A 87 0.09 28.72 -2.68
CA GLU A 87 -1.04 29.05 -1.81
C GLU A 87 -1.21 28.02 -0.68
N ILE A 88 -1.03 26.72 -0.98
CA ILE A 88 -1.07 25.66 0.02
C ILE A 88 0.16 25.71 0.94
N ILE A 89 1.37 25.98 0.43
CA ILE A 89 2.59 26.10 1.24
C ILE A 89 2.51 27.30 2.22
N ASP A 90 1.94 28.41 1.75
CA ASP A 90 1.80 29.64 2.53
C ASP A 90 0.68 29.55 3.57
N HIS A 91 -0.16 28.52 3.52
CA HIS A 91 -1.23 28.31 4.48
C HIS A 91 -0.70 28.25 5.93
N PRO A 92 -1.34 28.95 6.90
CA PRO A 92 -0.82 29.06 8.27
C PRO A 92 -0.67 27.73 9.01
N SER A 93 -1.50 26.74 8.67
CA SER A 93 -1.51 25.40 9.29
C SER A 93 -0.56 24.39 8.63
N VAL A 94 0.00 24.68 7.45
CA VAL A 94 0.80 23.75 6.66
C VAL A 94 2.27 23.85 7.05
N THR A 95 2.91 22.71 7.34
CA THR A 95 4.36 22.65 7.61
C THR A 95 5.15 22.42 6.32
N ALA A 96 4.65 21.55 5.45
CA ALA A 96 5.23 21.27 4.15
C ALA A 96 4.15 20.78 3.17
N ALA A 97 4.32 21.08 1.89
CA ALA A 97 3.50 20.52 0.83
C ALA A 97 4.32 20.42 -0.44
N SER A 98 3.98 19.47 -1.31
CA SER A 98 4.59 19.40 -2.65
C SER A 98 3.65 18.74 -3.64
N LEU A 99 3.55 19.39 -4.81
CA LEU A 99 2.69 18.99 -5.90
C LEU A 99 3.44 18.07 -6.88
N ASN A 100 2.88 16.89 -7.11
CA ASN A 100 3.29 15.98 -8.17
C ASN A 100 2.32 16.09 -9.36
N ARG A 101 2.74 16.79 -10.39
CA ARG A 101 1.95 17.03 -11.62
C ARG A 101 1.79 15.76 -12.46
N VAL A 102 2.78 14.86 -12.41
CA VAL A 102 2.75 13.60 -13.16
C VAL A 102 1.76 12.63 -12.54
N ALA A 103 1.77 12.52 -11.21
CA ALA A 103 0.83 11.69 -10.46
C ALA A 103 -0.48 12.41 -10.12
N GLN A 104 -0.70 13.61 -10.66
CA GLN A 104 -1.88 14.45 -10.44
C GLN A 104 -2.30 14.58 -8.97
N SER A 105 -1.32 14.69 -8.06
CA SER A 105 -1.55 14.65 -6.62
C SER A 105 -0.68 15.65 -5.87
N ILE A 106 -1.19 16.18 -4.77
CA ILE A 106 -0.44 16.97 -3.80
C ILE A 106 -0.49 16.27 -2.45
N TRP A 107 0.65 16.14 -1.79
CA TRP A 107 0.69 15.77 -0.38
C TRP A 107 0.88 17.03 0.45
N VAL A 108 0.17 17.09 1.57
CA VAL A 108 0.17 18.22 2.50
C VAL A 108 0.41 17.69 3.91
N GLU A 109 1.44 18.21 4.56
CA GLU A 109 1.74 17.99 5.97
C GLU A 109 1.31 19.21 6.77
N PHE A 110 0.41 19.03 7.73
CA PHE A 110 -0.17 20.13 8.50
C PHE A 110 -0.30 19.76 9.97
N ILE A 111 -0.43 20.77 10.83
CA ILE A 111 -0.54 20.56 12.28
C ILE A 111 -1.92 19.98 12.59
N ALA A 112 -1.93 18.81 13.24
CA ALA A 112 -3.15 18.08 13.55
C ALA A 112 -4.10 18.93 14.41
N GLY A 113 -5.31 19.18 13.89
CA GLY A 113 -6.36 19.93 14.57
C GLY A 113 -6.34 21.46 14.36
N THR A 114 -5.46 21.97 13.48
CA THR A 114 -5.48 23.38 13.04
C THR A 114 -6.06 23.60 11.65
N ALA A 115 -6.19 22.53 10.86
CA ALA A 115 -6.82 22.54 9.54
C ALA A 115 -7.53 21.21 9.28
N THR A 116 -8.44 21.19 8.32
CA THR A 116 -9.15 19.98 7.87
C THR A 116 -8.83 19.68 6.41
N PRO A 117 -8.91 18.42 5.97
CA PRO A 117 -8.75 18.07 4.55
C PRO A 117 -9.67 18.86 3.62
N ASP A 118 -10.89 19.15 4.07
CA ASP A 118 -11.90 19.89 3.30
C ASP A 118 -11.48 21.34 3.02
N GLU A 119 -10.76 21.98 3.96
CA GLU A 119 -10.22 23.32 3.77
C GLU A 119 -9.20 23.39 2.62
N PHE A 120 -8.41 22.33 2.43
CA PHE A 120 -7.49 22.24 1.29
C PHE A 120 -8.23 21.97 -0.03
N LEU A 121 -9.35 21.24 0.00
CA LEU A 121 -10.20 21.06 -1.16
C LEU A 121 -10.82 22.37 -1.62
N GLU A 122 -11.30 23.20 -0.68
CA GLU A 122 -11.84 24.54 -1.00
C GLU A 122 -10.79 25.43 -1.69
N ILE A 123 -9.53 25.36 -1.26
CA ILE A 123 -8.42 26.09 -1.90
C ILE A 123 -8.21 25.60 -3.35
N ILE A 124 -8.23 24.27 -3.56
CA ILE A 124 -8.08 23.65 -4.88
C ILE A 124 -9.24 24.06 -5.81
N GLU A 125 -10.47 24.05 -5.31
CA GLU A 125 -11.67 24.48 -6.06
C GLU A 125 -11.63 25.97 -6.42
N ARG A 126 -11.20 26.82 -5.49
CA ARG A 126 -11.02 28.26 -5.74
C ARG A 126 -9.95 28.54 -6.80
N ALA A 127 -8.91 27.72 -6.85
CA ALA A 127 -7.88 27.79 -7.89
C ALA A 127 -8.38 27.28 -9.27
N GLY A 128 -9.60 26.72 -9.34
CA GLY A 128 -10.24 26.26 -10.57
C GLY A 128 -9.98 24.79 -10.90
N PHE A 129 -9.48 24.01 -9.93
CA PHE A 129 -9.24 22.58 -10.09
C PHE A 129 -10.28 21.75 -9.35
N VAL A 130 -10.40 20.47 -9.72
CA VAL A 130 -11.26 19.52 -8.99
C VAL A 130 -10.37 18.64 -8.13
N GLY A 131 -10.45 18.81 -6.82
CA GLY A 131 -9.72 18.02 -5.84
C GLY A 131 -10.59 16.91 -5.25
N GLN A 132 -9.98 15.77 -4.92
CA GLN A 132 -10.58 14.77 -4.05
C GLN A 132 -9.54 14.34 -3.02
N VAL A 133 -9.97 14.17 -1.77
CA VAL A 133 -9.11 13.52 -0.77
C VAL A 133 -8.85 12.11 -1.28
N GLU A 134 -7.58 11.81 -1.52
CA GLU A 134 -7.20 10.42 -1.65
C GLU A 134 -7.45 9.81 -0.29
N GLN A 135 -8.57 9.10 -0.17
CA GLN A 135 -8.66 8.06 0.82
C GLN A 135 -7.52 7.14 0.43
N GLN A 136 -6.34 7.34 1.06
CA GLN A 136 -5.42 6.25 1.32
C GLN A 136 -6.35 5.15 1.73
N GLY A 137 -6.53 4.17 0.84
CA GLY A 137 -7.38 3.05 1.17
C GLY A 137 -6.92 2.71 2.56
N GLU A 138 -7.83 2.84 3.54
CA GLU A 138 -7.62 2.13 4.78
C GLU A 138 -7.10 0.80 4.27
N ILE A 139 -5.89 0.42 4.68
CA ILE A 139 -5.55 -0.98 4.66
C ILE A 139 -6.65 -1.52 5.55
N GLN A 140 -7.81 -1.82 4.98
CA GLN A 140 -8.84 -2.58 5.62
C GLN A 140 -8.01 -3.82 5.87
N PRO A 141 -7.58 -4.04 7.14
CA PRO A 141 -6.83 -5.24 7.41
C PRO A 141 -7.72 -6.31 6.84
N ILE A 142 -7.22 -7.15 5.94
CA ILE A 142 -8.02 -8.20 5.28
C ILE A 142 -8.68 -8.95 6.43
N ARG A 143 -9.93 -8.56 6.79
CA ARG A 143 -10.44 -8.77 8.16
C ARG A 143 -10.92 -10.20 8.35
N ASN A 144 -10.70 -11.03 7.35
CA ASN A 144 -10.76 -12.47 7.41
C ASN A 144 -9.89 -13.01 6.28
N ILE A 145 -8.57 -13.12 6.51
CA ILE A 145 -7.89 -14.29 5.94
C ILE A 145 -8.60 -15.47 6.58
N ASP A 146 -9.50 -16.10 5.82
CA ASP A 146 -10.16 -17.32 6.26
C ASP A 146 -9.05 -18.37 6.36
N PHE A 147 -8.43 -18.47 7.54
CA PHE A 147 -7.30 -19.35 7.81
C PHE A 147 -7.60 -20.79 7.40
N ARG A 148 -8.88 -21.19 7.40
CA ARG A 148 -9.31 -22.50 6.92
C ARG A 148 -9.07 -22.65 5.42
N ARG A 149 -9.38 -21.64 4.61
CA ARG A 149 -9.11 -21.62 3.16
C ARG A 149 -7.62 -21.59 2.87
N ALA A 150 -6.84 -20.84 3.66
CA ALA A 150 -5.38 -20.82 3.52
C ALA A 150 -4.75 -22.18 3.84
N ILE A 151 -5.20 -22.84 4.92
CA ILE A 151 -4.74 -24.19 5.29
C ILE A 151 -5.19 -25.22 4.25
N LEU A 152 -6.43 -25.15 3.76
CA LEU A 152 -6.93 -26.02 2.69
C LEU A 152 -6.11 -25.86 1.41
N ALA A 153 -5.83 -24.62 0.99
CA ALA A 153 -5.01 -24.33 -0.17
C ALA A 153 -3.58 -24.89 0.00
N ALA A 154 -2.97 -24.68 1.17
CA ALA A 154 -1.64 -25.22 1.49
C ALA A 154 -1.62 -26.76 1.48
N LEU A 155 -2.68 -27.40 1.98
CA LEU A 155 -2.78 -28.87 2.00
C LEU A 155 -3.00 -29.44 0.60
N LEU A 156 -3.71 -28.73 -0.26
CA LEU A 156 -3.92 -29.09 -1.67
C LEU A 156 -2.66 -28.89 -2.53
N THR A 157 -1.84 -27.87 -2.25
CA THR A 157 -0.60 -27.61 -2.99
C THR A 157 0.57 -28.48 -2.52
N LEU A 158 0.58 -28.92 -1.26
CA LEU A 158 1.69 -29.67 -0.67
C LEU A 158 2.10 -30.92 -1.45
N PRO A 159 1.19 -31.80 -1.93
CA PRO A 159 1.58 -33.01 -2.65
C PRO A 159 2.25 -32.71 -3.99
N VAL A 160 1.74 -31.73 -4.73
CA VAL A 160 2.32 -31.29 -6.00
C VAL A 160 3.70 -30.70 -5.75
N PHE A 161 3.82 -29.82 -4.75
CA PHE A 161 5.10 -29.22 -4.37
C PHE A 161 6.15 -30.27 -3.96
N VAL A 162 5.77 -31.25 -3.15
CA VAL A 162 6.69 -32.30 -2.68
C VAL A 162 7.20 -33.18 -3.83
N VAL A 163 6.36 -33.46 -4.82
CA VAL A 163 6.79 -34.31 -5.94
C VAL A 163 7.63 -33.54 -6.95
N GLU A 164 7.17 -32.37 -7.40
CA GLU A 164 7.87 -31.56 -8.41
C GLU A 164 9.17 -30.96 -7.83
N MET A 165 9.08 -30.23 -6.72
CA MET A 165 10.26 -29.58 -6.11
C MET A 165 11.11 -30.54 -5.27
N GLY A 166 10.47 -31.47 -4.55
CA GLY A 166 11.21 -32.46 -3.77
C GLY A 166 11.92 -33.50 -4.64
N GLY A 167 11.40 -33.77 -5.85
CA GLY A 167 12.06 -34.63 -6.85
C GLY A 167 13.42 -34.11 -7.31
N HIS A 168 13.59 -32.78 -7.42
CA HIS A 168 14.87 -32.15 -7.76
C HIS A 168 15.88 -32.18 -6.61
N ILE A 169 15.42 -32.09 -5.36
CA ILE A 169 16.28 -32.14 -4.17
C ILE A 169 16.68 -33.58 -3.84
N TYR A 170 15.77 -34.54 -4.05
CA TYR A 170 15.97 -35.95 -3.76
C TYR A 170 15.42 -36.82 -4.91
N PRO A 171 16.29 -37.18 -5.88
CA PRO A 171 15.92 -37.92 -7.09
C PRO A 171 15.09 -39.22 -6.90
N PRO A 172 15.23 -39.97 -5.78
CA PRO A 172 14.40 -41.15 -5.56
C PRO A 172 12.89 -40.87 -5.39
N ILE A 173 12.48 -39.66 -5.00
CA ILE A 173 11.05 -39.29 -4.93
C ILE A 173 10.45 -39.27 -6.33
N HIS A 174 11.10 -38.60 -7.28
CA HIS A 174 10.70 -38.56 -8.67
C HIS A 174 10.67 -39.98 -9.26
N ALA A 175 11.76 -40.75 -9.09
CA ALA A 175 11.83 -42.13 -9.57
C ALA A 175 10.73 -43.03 -8.97
N PHE A 176 10.39 -42.87 -7.70
CA PHE A 176 9.32 -43.64 -7.05
C PHE A 176 7.92 -43.30 -7.61
N VAL A 177 7.62 -42.02 -7.81
CA VAL A 177 6.31 -41.59 -8.34
C VAL A 177 6.18 -41.99 -9.81
N HIS A 178 7.19 -41.70 -10.63
CA HIS A 178 7.18 -42.04 -12.06
C HIS A 178 7.18 -43.54 -12.32
N SER A 179 7.83 -44.36 -11.48
CA SER A 179 7.80 -45.82 -11.62
C SER A 179 6.46 -46.45 -11.24
N ARG A 180 5.66 -45.79 -10.40
CA ARG A 180 4.36 -46.31 -9.95
C ARG A 180 3.17 -45.81 -10.76
N ILE A 181 3.21 -44.54 -11.18
CA ILE A 181 2.07 -43.84 -11.81
C ILE A 181 2.31 -43.64 -13.31
N GLY A 182 3.57 -43.54 -13.75
CA GLY A 182 3.92 -43.19 -15.13
C GLY A 182 3.89 -41.68 -15.36
N MET A 183 4.74 -41.21 -16.27
CA MET A 183 4.98 -39.77 -16.50
C MET A 183 3.74 -39.05 -17.05
N ASP A 184 3.03 -39.67 -18.00
CA ASP A 184 1.86 -39.08 -18.65
C ASP A 184 0.65 -38.97 -17.69
N GLN A 185 0.45 -39.98 -16.84
CA GLN A 185 -0.63 -39.98 -15.86
C GLN A 185 -0.37 -38.96 -14.76
N TRP A 186 0.88 -38.85 -14.30
CA TRP A 186 1.28 -37.81 -13.35
C TRP A 186 1.07 -36.40 -13.93
N ALA A 187 1.47 -36.17 -15.19
CA ALA A 187 1.29 -34.88 -15.85
C ALA A 187 -0.18 -34.45 -15.96
N LEU A 188 -1.08 -35.39 -16.30
CA LEU A 188 -2.53 -35.15 -16.32
C LEU A 188 -3.10 -34.86 -14.92
N MET A 189 -2.64 -35.60 -13.90
CA MET A 189 -3.06 -35.37 -12.52
C MET A 189 -2.60 -34.00 -11.99
N SER A 190 -1.33 -33.63 -12.23
CA SER A 190 -0.78 -32.33 -11.87
C SER A 190 -1.53 -31.18 -12.55
N PHE A 191 -1.85 -31.33 -13.85
CA PHE A 191 -2.68 -30.36 -14.57
C PHE A 191 -4.05 -30.16 -13.92
N LEU A 192 -4.75 -31.25 -13.55
CA LEU A 192 -6.06 -31.17 -12.90
C LEU A 192 -5.98 -30.53 -11.50
N LEU A 193 -5.00 -30.92 -10.67
CA LEU A 193 -4.82 -30.35 -9.33
C LEU A 193 -4.50 -28.85 -9.39
N ILE A 194 -3.56 -28.44 -10.23
CA ILE A 194 -3.15 -27.04 -10.34
C ILE A 194 -4.28 -26.19 -10.90
N SER A 195 -5.02 -26.69 -11.90
CA SER A 195 -6.21 -26.01 -12.42
C SER A 195 -7.28 -25.82 -11.35
N ALA A 196 -7.52 -26.84 -10.51
CA ALA A 196 -8.46 -26.75 -9.39
C ALA A 196 -8.03 -25.71 -8.34
N ILE A 197 -6.72 -25.65 -8.04
CA ILE A 197 -6.13 -24.65 -7.11
C ILE A 197 -6.26 -23.24 -7.70
N MET A 198 -6.00 -23.05 -9.00
CA MET A 198 -6.12 -21.74 -9.64
C MET A 198 -7.57 -21.23 -9.67
N VAL A 199 -8.54 -22.11 -9.97
CA VAL A 199 -9.96 -21.74 -10.10
C VAL A 199 -10.65 -21.56 -8.74
N TRP A 200 -10.16 -22.20 -7.68
CA TRP A 200 -10.80 -22.12 -6.36
C TRP A 200 -10.10 -21.14 -5.41
N PRO A 201 -9.01 -21.48 -4.68
CA PRO A 201 -8.33 -20.52 -3.82
C PRO A 201 -7.63 -19.40 -4.60
N GLY A 202 -7.14 -19.68 -5.82
CA GLY A 202 -6.41 -18.71 -6.64
C GLY A 202 -7.27 -17.65 -7.34
N ARG A 203 -8.59 -17.87 -7.45
CA ARG A 203 -9.50 -17.06 -8.30
C ARG A 203 -9.40 -15.56 -8.05
N ALA A 204 -9.28 -15.17 -6.78
CA ALA A 204 -9.23 -13.77 -6.38
C ALA A 204 -8.05 -13.03 -7.04
N PHE A 205 -6.86 -13.65 -7.07
CA PHE A 205 -5.67 -13.09 -7.68
C PHE A 205 -5.86 -12.83 -9.18
N TYR A 206 -6.53 -13.74 -9.89
CA TYR A 206 -6.80 -13.57 -11.32
C TYR A 206 -7.85 -12.48 -11.58
N THR A 207 -8.94 -12.46 -10.82
CA THR A 207 -10.00 -11.46 -11.03
C THR A 207 -9.53 -10.04 -10.74
N ILE A 208 -8.68 -9.86 -9.72
CA ILE A 208 -8.11 -8.55 -9.35
C ILE A 208 -6.96 -8.21 -10.29
N GLY A 209 -5.99 -9.11 -10.43
CA GLY A 209 -4.76 -8.89 -11.17
C GLY A 209 -4.99 -8.65 -12.67
N LEU A 210 -5.84 -9.45 -13.33
CA LEU A 210 -6.17 -9.24 -14.74
C LEU A 210 -7.02 -7.98 -14.93
N GLY A 211 -7.96 -7.72 -14.02
CA GLY A 211 -8.79 -6.52 -14.07
C GLY A 211 -7.97 -5.23 -13.97
N ALA A 212 -6.98 -5.19 -13.07
CA ALA A 212 -6.06 -4.07 -12.91
C ALA A 212 -5.14 -3.89 -14.13
N LEU A 213 -4.66 -5.01 -14.70
CA LEU A 213 -3.85 -5.01 -15.91
C LEU A 213 -4.59 -4.41 -17.11
N PHE A 214 -5.84 -4.83 -17.35
CA PHE A 214 -6.65 -4.30 -18.46
C PHE A 214 -7.00 -2.81 -18.30
N LYS A 215 -6.99 -2.30 -17.06
CA LYS A 215 -7.20 -0.88 -16.76
C LYS A 215 -5.92 -0.03 -16.85
N GLY A 216 -4.79 -0.63 -17.22
CA GLY A 216 -3.50 0.08 -17.32
C GLY A 216 -2.87 0.44 -15.98
N ALA A 217 -3.34 -0.15 -14.87
CA ALA A 217 -2.81 0.07 -13.53
C ALA A 217 -2.27 -1.25 -12.94
N PRO A 218 -1.16 -1.80 -13.46
CA PRO A 218 -0.63 -3.09 -13.02
C PRO A 218 -0.11 -3.02 -11.58
N GLU A 219 -0.40 -4.07 -10.81
CA GLU A 219 0.02 -4.20 -9.41
C GLU A 219 0.54 -5.62 -9.09
N MET A 220 0.85 -5.92 -7.81
CA MET A 220 1.43 -7.19 -7.39
C MET A 220 0.61 -8.42 -7.81
N ASN A 221 -0.72 -8.39 -7.69
CA ASN A 221 -1.56 -9.51 -8.16
C ASN A 221 -1.59 -9.60 -9.69
N SER A 222 -1.42 -8.50 -10.43
CA SER A 222 -1.26 -8.55 -11.90
C SER A 222 -0.02 -9.33 -12.29
N LEU A 223 1.10 -9.11 -11.60
CA LEU A 223 2.35 -9.84 -11.83
C LEU A 223 2.19 -11.33 -11.52
N VAL A 224 1.59 -11.67 -10.38
CA VAL A 224 1.31 -13.05 -10.00
C VAL A 224 0.37 -13.71 -11.02
N ALA A 225 -0.74 -13.06 -11.38
CA ALA A 225 -1.70 -13.59 -12.34
C ALA A 225 -1.05 -13.89 -13.70
N LEU A 226 -0.25 -12.97 -14.23
CA LEU A 226 0.46 -13.16 -15.49
C LEU A 226 1.48 -14.32 -15.41
N GLY A 227 2.33 -14.36 -14.38
CA GLY A 227 3.35 -15.39 -14.25
C GLY A 227 2.76 -16.79 -14.08
N THR A 228 1.73 -16.91 -13.26
CA THR A 228 1.05 -18.20 -13.02
C THR A 228 0.29 -18.69 -14.26
N LEU A 229 -0.35 -17.79 -15.03
CA LEU A 229 -1.04 -18.15 -16.28
C LEU A 229 -0.06 -18.54 -17.38
N ALA A 230 1.09 -17.86 -17.48
CA ALA A 230 2.12 -18.20 -18.46
C ALA A 230 2.67 -19.61 -18.19
N ALA A 231 3.02 -19.92 -16.94
CA ALA A 231 3.51 -21.24 -16.53
C ALA A 231 2.47 -22.35 -16.74
N TRP A 232 1.21 -22.11 -16.36
CA TRP A 232 0.12 -23.06 -16.57
C TRP A 232 -0.17 -23.29 -18.06
N GLY A 233 -0.21 -22.21 -18.85
CA GLY A 233 -0.45 -22.28 -20.29
C GLY A 233 0.64 -23.07 -21.02
N TYR A 234 1.91 -22.79 -20.72
CA TYR A 234 3.03 -23.53 -21.27
C TYR A 234 2.95 -25.02 -20.91
N SER A 235 2.72 -25.34 -19.63
CA SER A 235 2.64 -26.73 -19.16
C SER A 235 1.44 -27.47 -19.77
N THR A 236 0.35 -26.77 -20.05
CA THR A 236 -0.81 -27.33 -20.78
C THR A 236 -0.45 -27.69 -22.23
N CYS A 237 0.34 -26.85 -22.91
CA CYS A 237 0.84 -27.15 -24.25
C CYS A 237 1.74 -28.39 -24.27
N VAL A 238 2.62 -28.56 -23.28
CA VAL A 238 3.47 -29.76 -23.15
C VAL A 238 2.63 -31.03 -22.99
N VAL A 239 1.57 -30.98 -22.18
CA VAL A 239 0.72 -32.16 -21.90
C VAL A 239 -0.16 -32.56 -23.09
N PHE A 240 -0.77 -31.59 -23.78
CA PHE A 240 -1.79 -31.87 -24.80
C PHE A 240 -1.33 -31.68 -26.25
N ALA A 241 -0.20 -31.01 -26.45
CA ALA A 241 0.35 -30.72 -27.78
C ALA A 241 1.89 -30.86 -27.82
N PRO A 242 2.45 -32.02 -27.40
CA PRO A 242 3.91 -32.21 -27.37
C PRO A 242 4.56 -32.13 -28.76
N ASP A 243 3.82 -32.44 -29.82
CA ASP A 243 4.30 -32.42 -31.21
C ASP A 243 4.54 -31.00 -31.76
N LEU A 244 3.98 -29.96 -31.12
CA LEU A 244 4.22 -28.55 -31.48
C LEU A 244 5.55 -28.03 -30.92
N LEU A 245 6.21 -28.78 -30.04
CA LEU A 245 7.44 -28.39 -29.36
C LEU A 245 8.61 -29.29 -29.80
N PRO A 246 9.80 -28.73 -30.11
CA PRO A 246 11.00 -29.52 -30.36
C PRO A 246 11.26 -30.47 -29.18
N SER A 247 11.67 -31.71 -29.45
CA SER A 247 11.91 -32.76 -28.44
C SER A 247 12.98 -32.41 -27.39
N ASP A 248 13.74 -31.33 -27.61
CA ASP A 248 14.74 -30.74 -26.72
C ASP A 248 14.15 -29.72 -25.70
N GLN A 249 12.83 -29.46 -25.75
CA GLN A 249 12.19 -28.42 -24.93
C GLN A 249 10.96 -28.92 -24.16
N HIS A 250 10.81 -30.23 -23.96
CA HIS A 250 9.71 -30.81 -23.18
C HIS A 250 9.97 -30.71 -21.67
N PHE A 251 10.19 -29.50 -21.14
CA PHE A 251 10.38 -29.24 -19.72
C PHE A 251 9.07 -28.78 -19.09
N LEU A 252 8.58 -29.41 -18.03
CA LEU A 252 7.44 -28.87 -17.29
C LEU A 252 7.91 -27.70 -16.42
N TYR A 253 7.15 -26.60 -16.38
CA TYR A 253 7.49 -25.37 -15.63
C TYR A 253 6.45 -25.09 -14.53
N PHE A 254 5.89 -26.13 -13.94
CA PHE A 254 4.92 -25.96 -12.86
C PHE A 254 5.55 -25.27 -11.63
N GLU A 255 6.88 -25.26 -11.54
CA GLU A 255 7.68 -24.68 -10.45
C GLU A 255 8.20 -23.25 -10.59
N CYS A 256 8.27 -22.61 -11.77
CA CYS A 256 8.91 -21.28 -11.89
C CYS A 256 8.09 -20.12 -11.25
N GLN A 257 7.08 -20.40 -10.43
CA GLN A 257 6.35 -19.41 -9.61
C GLN A 257 7.06 -19.17 -8.27
N GLY A 258 8.18 -18.45 -8.26
CA GLY A 258 8.76 -17.98 -6.99
C GLY A 258 10.16 -17.37 -7.05
N THR A 259 10.99 -17.75 -8.02
CA THR A 259 12.36 -17.23 -8.11
C THR A 259 12.72 -17.00 -9.57
N GLY A 260 12.91 -15.74 -9.93
CA GLY A 260 13.28 -15.27 -11.28
C GLY A 260 14.68 -15.68 -11.72
N ARG A 261 14.99 -16.97 -11.66
CA ARG A 261 16.22 -17.57 -12.20
C ARG A 261 15.93 -19.02 -12.58
N CYS A 262 15.36 -19.20 -13.76
CA CYS A 262 15.43 -20.49 -14.47
C CYS A 262 16.69 -20.32 -15.36
N ARG A 263 17.80 -21.01 -15.01
CA ARG A 263 19.14 -20.80 -15.59
C ARG A 263 19.45 -21.93 -16.58
N ASP A 264 20.00 -21.52 -17.73
CA ASP A 264 20.84 -22.22 -18.73
C ASP A 264 20.83 -23.76 -18.75
#